data_AF-A0A2K3LX90-F1
#
_entry.id   AF-A0A2K3LX90-F1
#
_cell.length_a   1.000
_cell.length_b   1.000
_cell.length_c   1.000
_cell.angle_alpha   90.00
_cell.angle_beta   90.00
_cell.angle_gamma   90.00
#
_symmetry.space_group_name_H-M   'P 1'
#
loop_
_entity.id
_entity.type
_entity.pdbx_description
1 polymer ?
#
loop_
_entity_poly.entity_id
_entity_poly.type
_entity_poly.pdbx_seq_one_letter_code
_entity_poly.pdbx_strand_id
1 'polypeptide(L)'
;MRRLADHSGPPGHIYPLAILCHDIMPPPLKVEKEIGEKRIISYHGTGISVAPEVSFSNATAACENPEKAKEAYSKALYDSVTNQYDVLKSAIHGKKGLKASTPVVSLSQPWK
;
A
#
# COMPACT_ATOMS: atom_id res chain seq x y z
N MET A 1 -1.99 -10.67 11.32
CA MET A 1 -2.17 -9.36 11.98
C MET A 1 -3.56 -9.19 12.57
N ARG A 2 -4.65 -9.22 11.78
CA ARG A 2 -6.03 -9.04 12.29
C ARG A 2 -6.36 -9.86 13.55
N ARG A 3 -6.16 -11.18 13.51
CA ARG A 3 -6.39 -12.04 14.70
C ARG A 3 -5.62 -11.57 15.94
N LEU A 4 -4.40 -11.09 15.80
CA LEU A 4 -3.63 -10.56 16.94
C LEU A 4 -4.23 -9.26 17.47
N ALA A 5 -4.66 -8.37 16.57
CA ALA A 5 -5.33 -7.12 16.92
C ALA A 5 -6.66 -7.36 17.66
N ASP A 6 -7.43 -8.38 17.27
CA ASP A 6 -8.68 -8.73 17.95
C ASP A 6 -8.44 -9.30 19.37
N HIS A 7 -7.30 -9.96 19.60
CA HIS A 7 -7.01 -10.66 20.85
C HIS A 7 -6.01 -9.90 21.74
N SER A 8 -5.61 -8.68 21.39
CA SER A 8 -4.65 -7.89 22.18
C SER A 8 -5.26 -7.18 23.38
N GLY A 9 -6.60 -7.09 23.48
CA GLY A 9 -7.32 -6.36 24.52
C GLY A 9 -7.80 -4.98 24.04
N PRO A 10 -6.91 -4.02 23.75
CA PRO A 10 -7.30 -2.74 23.15
C PRO A 10 -7.85 -2.90 21.72
N PRO A 11 -8.73 -1.98 21.25
CA PRO A 11 -9.18 -1.96 19.86
C PRO A 11 -8.01 -1.77 18.88
N GLY A 12 -7.94 -2.63 17.86
CA GLY A 12 -6.94 -2.55 16.80
C GLY A 12 -7.56 -2.19 15.45
N HIS A 13 -6.82 -1.43 14.64
CA HIS A 13 -7.27 -0.93 13.33
C HIS A 13 -6.27 -1.30 12.24
N ILE A 14 -6.77 -1.62 11.05
CA ILE A 14 -5.92 -1.97 9.90
C ILE A 14 -6.21 -1.01 8.74
N TYR A 15 -5.23 -0.18 8.42
CA TYR A 15 -5.30 0.80 7.33
C TYR A 15 -4.49 0.34 6.12
N PRO A 16 -5.07 0.36 4.91
CA PRO A 16 -4.32 0.10 3.68
C PRO A 16 -3.41 1.29 3.36
N LEU A 17 -2.11 1.01 3.28
CA LEU A 17 -1.06 1.99 3.07
C LEU A 17 -0.23 1.64 1.83
N ALA A 18 -0.04 2.62 0.95
CA ALA A 18 0.76 2.51 -0.27
C ALA A 18 2.02 3.36 -0.17
N ILE A 19 3.17 2.79 -0.57
CA ILE A 19 4.46 3.48 -0.62
C ILE A 19 5.07 3.28 -2.01
N LEU A 20 5.42 4.36 -2.69
CA LEU A 20 6.14 4.35 -3.95
C LEU A 20 7.52 4.98 -3.73
N CYS A 21 8.55 4.15 -3.59
CA CYS A 21 9.92 4.60 -3.33
C CYS A 21 11.01 3.72 -3.97
N HIS A 22 10.64 2.73 -4.79
CA HIS A 22 11.57 1.73 -5.29
C HIS A 22 12.67 2.32 -6.19
N ASP A 23 12.44 3.45 -6.86
CA ASP A 23 13.50 4.10 -7.66
C ASP A 23 14.68 4.59 -6.81
N ILE A 24 14.46 4.95 -5.54
CA ILE A 24 15.52 5.43 -4.64
C ILE A 24 16.54 4.32 -4.38
N MET A 25 16.07 3.10 -4.15
CA MET A 25 16.90 1.92 -3.91
C MET A 25 16.14 0.67 -4.37
N PRO A 26 16.20 0.34 -5.67
CA PRO A 26 15.41 -0.77 -6.20
C PRO A 26 15.92 -2.11 -5.67
N PRO A 27 15.02 -3.11 -5.54
CA PRO A 27 15.46 -4.46 -5.26
C PRO A 27 16.37 -4.97 -6.39
N PRO A 28 17.38 -5.78 -6.09
CA PRO A 28 18.23 -6.40 -7.10
C PRO A 28 17.41 -7.25 -8.07
N LEU A 29 17.74 -7.18 -9.36
CA LEU A 29 17.04 -7.95 -10.41
C LEU A 29 17.35 -9.45 -10.35
N LYS A 30 18.52 -9.81 -9.82
CA LYS A 30 18.98 -11.18 -9.62
C LYS A 30 19.64 -11.29 -8.24
N VAL A 31 19.34 -12.36 -7.53
CA VAL A 31 19.92 -12.67 -6.23
C VAL A 31 21.20 -13.49 -6.47
N GLU A 32 22.37 -12.86 -6.34
CA GLU A 32 23.67 -13.54 -6.40
C GLU A 32 24.22 -13.72 -4.98
N LYS A 33 24.04 -14.93 -4.42
CA LYS A 33 24.37 -15.23 -3.02
C LYS A 33 25.88 -15.20 -2.72
N GLU A 34 26.72 -15.45 -3.71
CA GLU A 34 28.17 -15.64 -3.52
C GLU A 34 28.97 -14.34 -3.57
N ILE A 35 28.53 -13.35 -4.35
CA ILE A 35 29.30 -12.12 -4.65
C ILE A 35 28.71 -10.90 -3.93
N GLY A 36 27.50 -11.04 -3.38
CA GLY A 36 26.72 -9.94 -2.81
C GLY A 36 26.00 -9.13 -3.89
N GLU A 37 24.87 -8.53 -3.52
CA GLU A 37 24.01 -7.81 -4.45
C GLU A 37 24.46 -6.36 -4.60
N LYS A 38 24.71 -5.90 -5.84
CA LYS A 38 24.99 -4.49 -6.13
C LYS A 38 23.76 -3.63 -5.79
N ARG A 39 23.90 -2.73 -4.82
CA ARG A 39 22.88 -1.72 -4.49
C ARG A 39 23.06 -0.49 -5.36
N ILE A 40 21.99 -0.08 -6.03
CA ILE A 40 21.91 1.18 -6.78
C ILE A 40 21.12 2.16 -5.90
N ILE A 41 21.63 3.38 -5.76
CA ILE A 41 20.96 4.45 -5.03
C ILE A 41 20.74 5.61 -6.00
N SER A 42 19.55 6.21 -6.00
CA SER A 42 19.22 7.33 -6.87
C SER A 42 18.43 8.43 -6.16
N TYR A 43 18.48 9.64 -6.71
CA TYR A 43 17.61 10.75 -6.32
C TYR A 43 16.32 10.67 -7.13
N HIS A 44 15.19 10.41 -6.47
CA HIS A 44 13.89 10.29 -7.13
C HIS A 44 12.75 10.74 -6.23
N GLY A 45 11.66 11.23 -6.83
CA GLY A 45 10.42 11.52 -6.11
C GLY A 45 9.81 10.26 -5.49
N THR A 46 9.24 10.39 -4.29
CA THR A 46 8.57 9.31 -3.56
C THR A 46 7.16 9.73 -3.16
N GLY A 47 6.29 8.75 -2.90
CA GLY A 47 4.92 8.98 -2.49
C GLY A 47 4.51 8.02 -1.38
N ILE A 48 3.71 8.52 -0.45
CA ILE A 48 3.03 7.74 0.57
C ILE A 48 1.56 8.12 0.56
N SER A 49 0.68 7.13 0.71
CA SER A 49 -0.76 7.33 0.82
C SER A 49 -1.33 6.34 1.83
N VAL A 50 -2.32 6.79 2.59
CA VAL A 50 -3.13 5.95 3.47
C VAL A 50 -4.60 6.23 3.15
N ALA A 51 -5.40 5.18 3.08
CA ALA A 51 -6.86 5.28 2.91
C ALA A 51 -7.58 4.82 4.19
N PRO A 52 -8.88 5.09 4.32
CA PRO A 52 -9.66 4.66 5.48
C PRO A 52 -9.57 3.16 5.74
N GLU A 53 -9.85 2.78 6.99
CA GLU A 53 -9.90 1.38 7.41
C GLU A 53 -10.91 0.58 6.58
N VAL A 54 -10.52 -0.64 6.20
CA VAL A 54 -11.43 -1.60 5.58
C VAL A 54 -12.13 -2.38 6.68
N SER A 55 -13.46 -2.25 6.75
CA SER A 55 -14.27 -3.02 7.69
C SER A 55 -14.24 -4.51 7.33
N PHE A 56 -13.80 -5.35 8.27
CA PHE A 56 -13.82 -6.81 8.11
C PHE A 56 -15.25 -7.32 7.91
N SER A 57 -16.20 -6.86 8.76
CA SER A 57 -17.59 -7.30 8.68
C SER A 57 -18.21 -7.00 7.33
N ASN A 58 -17.92 -5.84 6.75
CA ASN A 58 -18.47 -5.44 5.45
C ASN A 58 -17.79 -6.20 4.31
N ALA A 59 -16.47 -6.35 4.35
CA ALA A 59 -15.70 -7.05 3.32
C ALA A 59 -16.02 -8.55 3.25
N THR A 60 -16.49 -9.15 4.34
CA THR A 60 -16.74 -10.60 4.42
C THR A 60 -18.22 -10.95 4.60
N ALA A 61 -19.14 -9.99 4.50
CA ALA A 61 -20.56 -10.20 4.76
C ALA A 61 -21.19 -11.32 3.89
N ALA A 62 -20.70 -11.47 2.66
CA ALA A 62 -21.18 -12.48 1.71
C ALA A 62 -20.33 -13.77 1.69
N CYS A 63 -19.34 -13.91 2.57
CA CYS A 63 -18.44 -15.06 2.58
C CYS A 63 -19.06 -16.23 3.35
N GLU A 64 -19.15 -17.38 2.68
CA GLU A 64 -19.74 -18.61 3.24
C GLU A 64 -18.84 -19.32 4.25
N ASN A 65 -17.53 -19.08 4.20
CA ASN A 65 -16.55 -19.76 5.05
C ASN A 65 -15.36 -18.86 5.42
N PRO A 66 -14.60 -19.24 6.47
CA PRO A 66 -13.47 -18.45 6.98
C PRO A 66 -12.35 -18.24 5.96
N GLU A 67 -12.08 -19.22 5.10
CA GLU A 67 -11.04 -19.15 4.06
C GLU A 67 -11.38 -18.07 3.03
N LYS A 68 -12.60 -18.08 2.47
CA LYS A 68 -13.10 -17.05 1.56
C LYS A 68 -13.13 -15.68 2.24
N ALA A 69 -13.51 -15.61 3.51
CA ALA A 69 -13.50 -14.36 4.28
C ALA A 69 -12.08 -13.78 4.42
N LYS A 70 -11.09 -14.62 4.70
CA LYS A 70 -9.67 -14.22 4.76
C LYS A 70 -9.19 -13.66 3.43
N GLU A 71 -9.50 -14.34 2.33
CA GLU A 71 -9.12 -13.92 0.98
C GLU A 71 -9.83 -12.61 0.58
N ALA A 72 -11.14 -12.51 0.79
CA ALA A 72 -11.92 -11.32 0.47
C ALA A 72 -11.41 -10.08 1.23
N TYR A 73 -11.13 -10.22 2.53
CA TYR A 73 -10.59 -9.14 3.32
C TYR A 73 -9.18 -8.71 2.87
N SER A 74 -8.30 -9.69 2.62
CA SER A 74 -6.95 -9.41 2.11
C SER A 74 -6.99 -8.74 0.75
N LYS A 75 -7.92 -9.18 -0.13
CA LYS A 75 -8.11 -8.61 -1.45
C LYS A 75 -8.63 -7.18 -1.36
N ALA A 76 -9.61 -6.89 -0.51
CA ALA A 76 -10.14 -5.53 -0.33
C ALA A 76 -9.06 -4.54 0.13
N LEU A 77 -8.19 -4.97 1.07
CA LEU A 77 -7.02 -4.19 1.48
C LEU A 77 -6.03 -3.99 0.32
N TYR A 78 -5.72 -5.07 -0.41
CA TYR A 78 -4.77 -5.02 -1.53
C TYR A 78 -5.26 -4.15 -2.70
N ASP A 79 -6.54 -4.23 -3.04
CA ASP A 79 -7.17 -3.38 -4.06
C ASP A 79 -7.08 -1.90 -3.66
N SER A 80 -7.32 -1.58 -2.39
CA SER A 80 -7.15 -0.21 -1.86
C SER A 80 -5.70 0.27 -1.94
N VAL A 81 -4.72 -0.58 -1.60
CA VAL A 81 -3.29 -0.25 -1.74
C VAL A 81 -2.93 -0.02 -3.20
N THR A 82 -3.40 -0.88 -4.11
CA THR A 82 -3.13 -0.78 -5.55
C THR A 82 -3.71 0.52 -6.12
N ASN A 83 -4.96 0.85 -5.79
CA ASN A 83 -5.62 2.09 -6.23
C ASN A 83 -4.85 3.33 -5.76
N GLN A 84 -4.39 3.34 -4.50
CA GLN A 84 -3.55 4.42 -3.97
C GLN A 84 -2.21 4.50 -4.70
N TYR A 85 -1.56 3.34 -4.92
CA TYR A 85 -0.28 3.25 -5.60
C TYR A 85 -0.35 3.78 -7.04
N ASP A 86 -1.44 3.51 -7.77
CA ASP A 86 -1.64 3.99 -9.13
C ASP A 86 -1.80 5.52 -9.21
N VAL A 87 -2.42 6.13 -8.19
CA VAL A 87 -2.46 7.60 -8.05
C VAL A 87 -1.07 8.16 -7.80
N LEU A 88 -0.30 7.56 -6.88
CA LEU A 88 1.09 7.96 -6.60
C LEU A 88 1.97 7.82 -7.85
N LYS A 89 1.84 6.70 -8.57
CA LYS A 89 2.56 6.42 -9.82
C LYS A 89 2.20 7.44 -10.90
N SER A 90 0.92 7.78 -11.03
CA SER A 90 0.45 8.82 -11.95
C SER A 90 1.00 10.21 -11.60
N ALA A 91 1.11 10.52 -10.31
CA ALA A 91 1.66 11.80 -9.85
C ALA A 91 3.17 11.92 -10.16
N ILE A 92 3.94 10.87 -9.84
CA ILE A 92 5.40 10.86 -9.86
C ILE A 92 5.91 10.45 -11.24
N HIS A 93 5.69 9.19 -11.66
CA HIS A 93 6.15 8.69 -12.96
C HIS A 93 5.36 9.27 -14.13
N GLY A 94 4.05 9.49 -13.92
CA GLY A 94 3.17 10.13 -14.91
C GLY A 94 3.31 11.67 -14.96
N LYS A 95 4.13 12.27 -14.09
CA LYS A 95 4.42 13.72 -14.02
C LYS A 95 3.18 14.61 -13.86
N LYS A 96 2.07 14.07 -13.34
CA LYS A 96 0.84 14.83 -13.12
C LYS A 96 0.87 15.67 -11.83
N GLY A 97 1.80 15.39 -10.91
CA GLY A 97 1.87 16.06 -9.61
C GLY A 97 0.52 15.99 -8.87
N LEU A 98 0.09 17.10 -8.26
CA LEU A 98 -1.17 17.19 -7.52
C LEU A 98 -2.42 16.93 -8.39
N LYS A 99 -2.34 17.09 -9.71
CA LYS A 99 -3.45 16.83 -10.64
C LYS A 99 -3.76 15.33 -10.79
N ALA A 100 -2.95 14.44 -10.24
CA ALA A 100 -3.28 13.02 -10.15
C ALA A 100 -4.31 12.69 -9.06
N SER A 101 -4.61 13.64 -8.17
CA SER A 101 -5.58 13.44 -7.09
C SER A 101 -6.95 13.00 -7.63
N THR A 102 -7.62 12.15 -6.86
CA THR A 102 -8.96 11.66 -7.12
C THR A 102 -9.88 12.03 -5.95
N PRO A 103 -11.20 11.85 -6.04
CA PRO A 103 -12.09 12.10 -4.91
C PRO A 103 -11.75 11.28 -3.64
N VAL A 104 -11.04 10.15 -3.81
CA VAL A 104 -10.66 9.24 -2.72
C VAL A 104 -9.19 9.38 -2.29
N VAL A 105 -8.33 9.99 -3.11
CA VAL A 105 -6.91 10.21 -2.80
C VAL A 105 -6.55 11.66 -3.09
N SER A 106 -6.40 12.46 -2.04
CA SER A 106 -6.01 13.87 -2.12
C SER A 106 -4.51 14.02 -1.87
N LEU A 107 -3.75 14.38 -2.90
CA LEU A 107 -2.31 14.55 -2.78
C LEU A 107 -1.95 15.94 -2.25
N SER A 108 -0.86 16.00 -1.48
CA SER A 108 -0.24 17.26 -1.05
C SER A 108 1.28 17.06 -0.90
N GLN A 109 2.03 18.16 -0.83
CA GLN A 109 3.45 18.17 -0.49
C GLN A 109 3.59 19.02 0.79
N PRO A 110 3.38 18.44 1.98
CA PRO A 110 3.32 19.17 3.24
C PRO A 110 4.72 19.53 3.79
N TRP A 111 5.68 19.73 2.90
CA TRP A 111 6.98 20.28 3.21
C TRP A 111 7.07 21.65 2.52
N LYS A 112 7.43 22.68 3.27
CA LYS A 112 7.85 23.96 2.70
C LYS A 112 9.28 23.84 2.22
#